data_AF-A0A2I1DTI3-F1
#
_entry.id   AF-A0A2I1DTI3-F1
#
_cell.length_a   1.000
_cell.length_b   1.000
_cell.length_c   1.000
_cell.angle_alpha   90.00
_cell.angle_beta   90.00
_cell.angle_gamma   90.00
#
_symmetry.space_group_name_H-M   'P 1'
#
loop_
_entity.id
_entity.type
_entity.pdbx_description
1 polymer ?
#
loop_
_entity_poly.entity_id
_entity_poly.type
_entity_poly.pdbx_seq_one_letter_code
_entity_poly.pdbx_strand_id
1 'polypeptide(L)'
;LQQLASSCLNRNCVCTRRLTNGCYNEIHLLQFDSGPDCIARLSRDLTHPVEKFESEVATMKYIAQNTNIKVPKVYDWDCTVNNPIKTPYILMERLPGQHLYRVWDKLTFEEKKCILSQMVDI
;
A
#
# COMPACT_ATOMS: atom_id res chain seq x y z
N LEU A 1 -15.59 2.43 -4.18
CA LEU A 1 -14.12 2.27 -4.31
C LEU A 1 -13.65 2.44 -5.77
N GLN A 2 -14.18 1.66 -6.72
CA GLN A 2 -13.84 1.77 -8.14
C GLN A 2 -13.96 3.21 -8.69
N GLN A 3 -15.11 3.87 -8.51
CA GLN A 3 -15.32 5.25 -8.96
C GLN A 3 -14.36 6.26 -8.32
N LEU A 4 -14.11 6.13 -7.01
CA LEU A 4 -13.14 6.96 -6.28
C LEU A 4 -11.74 6.83 -6.88
N ALA A 5 -11.29 5.60 -7.11
CA ALA A 5 -9.98 5.35 -7.69
C ALA A 5 -9.90 5.86 -9.13
N SER A 6 -10.98 5.70 -9.91
CA SER A 6 -11.04 6.21 -11.27
C SER A 6 -10.94 7.72 -11.34
N SER A 7 -11.67 8.44 -10.47
CA SER A 7 -11.64 9.90 -10.44
C SER A 7 -10.29 10.43 -9.93
N CYS A 8 -9.74 9.81 -8.89
CA CYS A 8 -8.48 10.21 -8.29
C CYS A 8 -7.30 10.07 -9.26
N LEU A 9 -7.23 8.95 -9.98
CA LEU A 9 -6.10 8.65 -10.87
C LEU A 9 -6.33 9.05 -12.32
N ASN A 10 -7.52 9.55 -12.66
CA ASN A 10 -7.96 9.84 -14.02
C ASN A 10 -7.74 8.66 -14.98
N ARG A 11 -8.14 7.46 -14.52
CA ARG A 11 -8.01 6.18 -15.24
C ARG A 11 -9.26 5.36 -15.02
N ASN A 12 -9.64 4.51 -15.95
CA ASN A 12 -10.82 3.69 -15.76
C ASN A 12 -10.47 2.40 -14.98
N CYS A 13 -10.84 2.36 -13.70
CA CYS A 13 -10.73 1.16 -12.88
C CYS A 13 -11.76 0.13 -13.37
N VAL A 14 -11.30 -1.01 -13.86
CA VAL A 14 -12.15 -2.07 -14.44
C VAL A 14 -12.46 -3.19 -13.46
N CYS A 15 -11.60 -3.41 -12.46
CA CYS A 15 -11.80 -4.46 -11.47
C CYS A 15 -11.35 -4.01 -10.09
N THR A 16 -12.11 -4.40 -9.08
CA THR A 16 -11.75 -4.26 -7.66
C THR A 16 -11.83 -5.63 -7.02
N ARG A 17 -10.76 -6.06 -6.35
CA ARG A 17 -10.72 -7.36 -5.67
C ARG A 17 -10.02 -7.26 -4.33
N ARG A 18 -10.67 -7.78 -3.28
CA ARG A 18 -10.02 -7.95 -1.97
C ARG A 18 -8.84 -8.92 -2.07
N LEU A 19 -7.68 -8.51 -1.59
CA LEU A 19 -6.47 -9.33 -1.52
C LEU A 19 -6.34 -10.03 -0.17
N THR A 20 -6.47 -9.27 0.91
CA THR A 20 -6.25 -9.74 2.28
C THR A 20 -6.80 -8.75 3.30
N ASN A 21 -6.73 -9.09 4.57
CA ASN A 21 -7.01 -8.20 5.69
C ASN A 21 -6.05 -8.52 6.83
N GLY A 22 -5.49 -7.46 7.43
CA GLY A 22 -4.79 -7.54 8.72
C GLY A 22 -5.76 -7.21 9.86
N CYS A 23 -5.26 -6.96 11.07
CA CYS A 23 -6.08 -6.56 12.22
C CYS A 23 -6.74 -5.19 12.05
N TYR A 24 -6.08 -4.24 11.39
CA TYR A 24 -6.54 -2.86 11.29
C TYR A 24 -7.03 -2.47 9.89
N ASN A 25 -6.58 -3.19 8.85
CA ASN A 25 -6.77 -2.78 7.48
C ASN A 25 -7.29 -3.92 6.60
N GLU A 26 -8.16 -3.60 5.65
CA GLU A 26 -8.52 -4.44 4.52
C GLU A 26 -7.83 -3.94 3.24
N ILE A 27 -7.23 -4.84 2.48
CA ILE A 27 -6.42 -4.51 1.31
C ILE A 27 -7.17 -4.95 0.04
N HIS A 28 -7.38 -4.00 -0.86
CA HIS A 28 -8.00 -4.20 -2.16
C HIS A 28 -7.02 -3.90 -3.28
N LEU A 29 -7.01 -4.75 -4.30
CA LEU A 29 -6.37 -4.51 -5.59
C LEU A 29 -7.38 -3.81 -6.50
N LEU A 30 -6.94 -2.72 -7.12
CA LEU A 30 -7.66 -1.94 -8.10
C LEU A 30 -6.93 -2.05 -9.43
N GLN A 31 -7.58 -2.65 -10.42
CA GLN A 31 -7.02 -2.86 -11.74
C GLN A 31 -7.63 -1.88 -12.72
N PHE A 32 -6.79 -1.29 -13.56
CA PHE A 32 -7.17 -0.28 -14.54
C PHE A 32 -7.00 -0.83 -15.95
N ASP A 33 -7.76 -0.31 -16.90
CA ASP A 33 -7.56 -0.62 -18.32
C ASP A 33 -6.29 0.02 -18.91
N SER A 34 -5.72 1.00 -18.20
CA SER A 34 -4.58 1.79 -18.60
C SER A 34 -3.70 2.15 -17.41
N GLY A 35 -2.38 2.06 -17.60
CA GLY A 35 -1.41 2.34 -16.55
C GLY A 35 -1.32 1.26 -15.46
N PRO A 36 -0.54 1.52 -14.40
CA PRO A 36 -0.34 0.54 -13.33
C PRO A 36 -1.56 0.40 -12.42
N ASP A 37 -1.73 -0.83 -11.91
CA ASP A 37 -2.66 -1.16 -10.83
C ASP A 37 -2.36 -0.37 -9.55
N CYS A 38 -3.38 -0.28 -8.69
CA CYS A 38 -3.31 0.42 -7.42
C CYS A 38 -3.73 -0.51 -6.26
N ILE A 39 -3.23 -0.21 -5.07
CA ILE A 39 -3.71 -0.77 -3.81
C ILE A 39 -4.58 0.27 -3.10
N ALA A 40 -5.74 -0.17 -2.63
CA ALA A 40 -6.52 0.57 -1.64
C ALA A 40 -6.43 -0.15 -0.30
N ARG A 41 -5.93 0.56 0.71
CA ARG A 41 -5.89 0.12 2.10
C ARG A 41 -7.02 0.82 2.85
N LEU A 42 -8.04 0.07 3.25
CA LEU A 42 -9.21 0.58 3.95
C LEU A 42 -9.08 0.28 5.45
N SER A 43 -9.28 1.28 6.30
CA SER A 43 -9.33 1.05 7.74
C SER A 43 -10.56 0.24 8.12
N ARG A 44 -10.40 -0.69 9.05
CA ARG A 44 -11.49 -1.42 9.70
C ARG A 44 -11.92 -0.76 11.02
N ASP A 45 -11.16 0.24 11.45
CA ASP A 45 -11.47 1.10 12.58
C ASP A 45 -11.90 2.48 12.02
N LEU A 46 -13.18 2.79 12.16
CA LEU A 46 -13.75 4.06 11.67
C LEU A 46 -13.43 5.24 12.59
N THR A 47 -12.90 4.96 13.78
CA THR A 47 -12.49 5.93 14.79
C THR A 47 -10.97 6.08 14.86
N HIS A 48 -10.26 5.57 13.84
CA HIS A 48 -8.81 5.57 13.85
C HIS A 48 -8.27 7.01 13.92
N PRO A 49 -7.33 7.32 14.83
CA PRO A 49 -6.79 8.66 14.97
C PRO A 49 -6.17 9.17 13.66
N VAL A 50 -6.51 10.40 13.29
CA VAL A 50 -6.04 11.06 12.07
C VAL A 50 -4.51 11.12 12.03
N GLU A 51 -3.89 11.36 13.18
CA GLU A 51 -2.44 11.49 13.35
C GLU A 51 -1.71 10.21 12.95
N LYS A 52 -2.36 9.04 13.08
CA LYS A 52 -1.76 7.76 12.65
C LYS A 52 -1.69 7.67 11.13
N PHE A 53 -2.76 8.05 10.42
CA PHE A 53 -2.78 8.09 8.97
C PHE A 53 -1.73 9.09 8.43
N GLU A 54 -1.70 10.29 9.00
CA GLU A 54 -0.72 11.31 8.63
C GLU A 54 0.71 10.83 8.87
N SER A 55 0.99 10.23 10.03
CA SER A 55 2.30 9.68 10.37
C SER A 55 2.73 8.57 9.41
N GLU A 56 1.82 7.67 9.03
CA GLU A 56 2.11 6.61 8.05
C GLU A 56 2.44 7.19 6.66
N VAL A 57 1.66 8.15 6.18
CA VAL A 57 1.90 8.82 4.89
C VAL A 57 3.20 9.61 4.92
N ALA A 58 3.46 10.35 6.01
CA ALA A 58 4.69 11.11 6.21
C ALA A 58 5.92 10.19 6.25
N THR A 59 5.82 9.06 6.95
CA THR A 59 6.89 8.06 7.03
C THR A 59 7.21 7.46 5.67
N MET A 60 6.19 7.10 4.86
CA MET A 60 6.43 6.61 3.50
C MET A 60 7.13 7.67 2.63
N LYS A 61 6.72 8.94 2.72
CA LYS A 61 7.40 10.03 2.00
C LYS A 61 8.84 10.21 2.46
N TYR A 62 9.08 10.16 3.77
CA TYR A 62 10.42 10.29 4.35
C TYR A 62 11.34 9.15 3.88
N ILE A 63 10.90 7.89 3.95
CA ILE A 63 11.70 6.74 3.52
C ILE A 63 12.04 6.84 2.03
N ALA A 64 11.08 7.23 1.19
CA ALA A 64 11.30 7.39 -0.25
C ALA A 64 12.32 8.49 -0.59
N GLN A 65 12.46 9.51 0.25
CA GLN A 65 13.38 10.64 0.03
C GLN A 65 14.78 10.39 0.59
N ASN A 66 14.89 9.55 1.62
CA ASN A 66 16.12 9.43 2.41
C ASN A 66 16.80 8.06 2.29
N THR A 67 16.16 7.08 1.67
CA THR A 67 16.74 5.73 1.51
C THR A 67 16.51 5.17 0.11
N ASN A 68 17.19 4.08 -0.23
CA ASN A 68 16.96 3.33 -1.47
C ASN A 68 15.83 2.30 -1.36
N ILE A 69 15.14 2.24 -0.21
CA ILE A 69 14.04 1.29 -0.01
C ILE A 69 12.84 1.72 -0.84
N LYS A 70 12.36 0.81 -1.68
CA LYS A 70 11.12 1.02 -2.42
C LYS A 70 9.93 0.95 -1.48
N VAL A 71 9.31 2.09 -1.22
CA VAL A 71 8.03 2.20 -0.53
C VAL A 71 6.94 2.66 -1.50
N PRO A 72 5.66 2.29 -1.28
CA PRO A 72 4.59 2.68 -2.19
C PRO A 72 4.43 4.19 -2.28
N LYS A 73 4.32 4.74 -3.49
CA LYS A 73 3.86 6.11 -3.66
C LYS A 73 2.39 6.22 -3.25
N VAL A 74 2.09 7.11 -2.31
CA VAL A 74 0.70 7.46 -1.95
C VAL A 74 0.13 8.37 -3.03
N TYR A 75 -1.00 7.98 -3.61
CA TYR A 75 -1.73 8.78 -4.60
C TYR A 75 -2.74 9.70 -3.93
N ASP A 76 -3.50 9.17 -2.98
CA ASP A 76 -4.54 9.89 -2.25
C ASP A 76 -4.88 9.18 -0.94
N TRP A 77 -5.46 9.88 0.01
CA TRP A 77 -5.91 9.31 1.28
C TRP A 77 -6.93 10.24 1.96
N ASP A 78 -7.84 9.64 2.71
CA ASP A 78 -8.78 10.35 3.59
C ASP A 78 -8.92 9.55 4.88
N CYS A 79 -8.69 10.20 6.01
CA CYS A 79 -8.77 9.58 7.34
C CYS A 79 -10.18 9.61 7.96
N THR A 80 -11.13 10.28 7.31
CA THR A 80 -12.49 10.48 7.81
C THR A 80 -13.46 9.48 7.19
N VAL A 81 -14.70 9.44 7.69
CA VAL A 81 -15.83 8.76 7.04
C VAL A 81 -16.63 9.68 6.11
N ASN A 82 -16.24 10.96 6.01
CA ASN A 82 -16.92 11.98 5.19
C ASN A 82 -16.46 11.94 3.74
N ASN A 83 -16.16 10.75 3.23
CA ASN A 83 -15.70 10.51 1.87
C ASN A 83 -16.71 9.63 1.10
N PRO A 84 -16.57 9.50 -0.24
CA PRO A 84 -17.52 8.76 -1.07
C PRO A 84 -17.67 7.27 -0.72
N ILE A 85 -16.68 6.67 -0.04
CA ILE A 85 -16.70 5.25 0.35
C ILE A 85 -17.00 5.03 1.84
N LYS A 86 -17.27 6.10 2.60
CA LYS A 86 -17.66 6.07 4.02
C LYS A 86 -16.69 5.30 4.92
N THR A 87 -15.40 5.30 4.57
CA THR A 87 -14.38 4.55 5.29
C THR A 87 -13.02 5.22 5.08
N PRO A 88 -12.19 5.37 6.13
CA PRO A 88 -10.84 5.89 5.99
C PRO A 88 -10.00 5.02 5.05
N TYR A 89 -9.22 5.64 4.16
CA TYR A 89 -8.45 4.91 3.15
C TYR A 89 -7.10 5.55 2.84
N ILE A 90 -6.19 4.73 2.32
CA ILE A 90 -5.01 5.17 1.56
C ILE A 90 -5.02 4.47 0.21
N LEU A 91 -4.98 5.25 -0.86
CA LEU A 91 -4.80 4.81 -2.23
C LEU A 91 -3.33 4.96 -2.61
N MET A 92 -2.66 3.86 -2.95
CA MET A 92 -1.21 3.83 -3.14
C MET A 92 -0.76 2.88 -4.24
N GLU A 93 0.47 3.10 -4.72
CA GLU A 93 1.12 2.25 -5.71
C GLU A 93 1.12 0.77 -5.33
N ARG A 94 0.86 -0.09 -6.31
CA ARG A 94 1.10 -1.53 -6.16
C ARG A 94 2.56 -1.84 -6.44
N LEU A 95 3.32 -2.17 -5.39
CA LEU A 95 4.69 -2.65 -5.56
C LEU A 95 4.69 -4.10 -6.10
N PRO A 96 5.50 -4.40 -7.13
CA PRO A 96 5.70 -5.78 -7.58
C PRO A 96 6.59 -6.52 -6.58
N GLY A 97 6.38 -7.83 -6.46
CA GLY A 97 7.25 -8.69 -5.65
C GLY A 97 6.52 -9.83 -4.96
N GLN A 98 7.25 -10.54 -4.12
CA GLN A 98 6.74 -11.63 -3.29
C GLN A 98 7.13 -11.36 -1.84
N HIS A 99 6.26 -11.74 -0.91
CA HIS A 99 6.60 -11.67 0.50
C HIS A 99 7.79 -12.59 0.81
N LEU A 100 8.81 -12.04 1.47
CA LEU A 100 10.05 -12.75 1.80
C LEU A 100 9.78 -14.09 2.53
N TYR A 101 8.85 -14.10 3.48
CA TYR A 101 8.49 -15.30 4.24
C TYR A 101 8.02 -16.48 3.37
N ARG A 102 7.48 -16.23 2.16
CA ARG A 102 7.00 -17.29 1.25
C ARG A 102 8.12 -17.97 0.47
N VAL A 103 9.23 -17.26 0.30
CA VAL A 103 10.37 -17.73 -0.50
C VAL A 103 11.56 -18.08 0.38
N TRP A 104 11.59 -17.64 1.64
CA TRP A 104 12.72 -17.76 2.56
C TRP A 104 13.33 -19.16 2.60
N ASP A 105 12.52 -20.21 2.76
CA ASP A 105 13.03 -21.58 2.89
C ASP A 105 13.61 -22.14 1.58
N LYS A 106 13.28 -21.51 0.44
CA LYS A 106 13.79 -21.87 -0.88
C LYS A 106 15.09 -21.13 -1.23
N LEU A 107 15.44 -20.09 -0.48
CA LEU A 107 16.65 -19.30 -0.70
C LEU A 107 17.88 -20.05 -0.18
N THR A 108 18.96 -19.95 -0.94
CA THR A 108 20.30 -20.38 -0.52
C THR A 108 20.81 -19.55 0.65
N PHE A 109 21.84 -20.04 1.34
CA PHE A 109 22.49 -19.30 2.41
C PHE A 109 23.03 -17.94 1.95
N GLU A 110 23.66 -17.89 0.77
CA GLU A 110 24.22 -16.65 0.23
C GLU A 110 23.14 -15.62 -0.13
N GLU A 111 22.00 -16.05 -0.69
CA GLU A 111 20.86 -15.16 -0.94
C GLU A 111 20.28 -14.60 0.36
N LYS A 112 20.11 -15.44 1.39
CA LYS A 112 19.66 -15.00 2.72
C LYS A 112 20.63 -13.97 3.31
N LYS A 113 21.93 -14.22 3.21
CA LYS A 113 22.97 -13.30 3.69
C LYS A 113 22.93 -11.96 2.95
N CYS A 114 22.75 -11.99 1.63
CA CYS A 114 22.61 -10.78 0.81
C CYS A 114 21.40 -9.94 1.25
N ILE A 115 20.24 -10.59 1.44
CA ILE A 115 19.02 -9.91 1.89
C ILE A 115 19.19 -9.33 3.30
N LEU A 116 19.80 -10.07 4.23
CA LEU A 116 20.05 -9.58 5.58
C LEU A 116 21.02 -8.39 5.58
N SER A 117 22.03 -8.40 4.72
CA SER A 117 22.97 -7.28 4.58
C SER A 117 22.23 -6.00 4.14
N GLN A 118 21.31 -6.11 3.18
CA GLN A 118 20.46 -4.99 2.77
C GLN A 118 19.60 -4.42 3.90
N MET A 119 19.22 -5.23 4.91
CA MET A 119 18.46 -4.76 6.06
C MET A 119 19.32 -4.03 7.09
N VAL A 120 20.60 -4.39 7.20
CA VAL A 120 21.56 -3.73 8.10
C VAL A 120 21.97 -2.36 7.57
N ASP A 121 21.99 -2.20 6.26
CA ASP A 121 22.40 -0.95 5.59
C ASP A 121 21.28 0.11 5.49
N ILE A 122 20.15 -0.10 6.16
CA ILE A 122 19.00 0.84 6.26
C ILE A 122 19.21 1.80 7.43
#